data_AF-A0A7W0QXB4-F1
#
_entry.id   AF-A0A7W0QXB4-F1
#
_cell.length_a   1.000
_cell.length_b   1.000
_cell.length_c   1.000
_cell.angle_alpha   90.00
_cell.angle_beta   90.00
_cell.angle_gamma   90.00
#
_symmetry.space_group_name_H-M   'P 1'
#
loop_
_entity.id
_entity.type
_entity.pdbx_description
1 polymer ?
#
loop_
_entity_poly.entity_id
_entity_poly.type
_entity_poly.pdbx_seq_one_letter_code
_entity_poly.pdbx_strand_id
1 'polypeptide(L)'
;MVEASRNNPRLRSTREREVQRNRLLAGAGVLAAIVLLVGFCSRIDSDDSSTTATKDGAGSPDGTPGGSEGDGKGEAGGSNSGSPNTAPSTSGLAPTPAKAYDGWVDPKSSGEPWSSEVVGQMTFRGNPTRSYYGLGPVPKAPKIQWQYPESGGMCGNSPVGGENKTWCGSGWTGQPSAWEQDGKTWVSVGAYDKNVHFFDAGNGESLIANFDIGDIVKGSVTRDPDGFPLLYSGSRADFHVIATDRENKVPESLWSLDATAVSPTKWNDDWDSSPLVVKDHLFEGGENGQFHIVKLNRKMGEDGKVSVDPKIVFNAPGWDDELLNDLSGSGSRVNDVSIENSVAISGNTVYFSNSGGLVQGWDISGLEGGKTPTRTFRYWTGDDTDASIVIDKEGMLYVAQEVERASSSSRNSEVGQLVKL
;
A
#
# COMPACT_ATOMS: atom_id res chain seq x y z
N MET A 1 -30.24 -13.92 60.96
CA MET A 1 -30.13 -12.44 60.94
C MET A 1 -28.91 -12.13 60.07
N VAL A 2 -29.11 -11.65 58.83
CA VAL A 2 -28.96 -10.23 58.42
C VAL A 2 -27.45 -9.86 58.48
N GLU A 3 -26.72 -9.44 57.44
CA GLU A 3 -27.06 -8.72 56.21
C GLU A 3 -25.89 -8.72 55.20
N ALA A 4 -26.19 -8.25 53.98
CA ALA A 4 -25.33 -8.14 52.81
C ALA A 4 -24.45 -6.88 52.76
N SER A 5 -23.36 -6.94 51.97
CA SER A 5 -22.69 -5.77 51.36
C SER A 5 -22.00 -6.24 50.07
N ARG A 6 -22.67 -6.13 48.92
CA ARG A 6 -22.70 -5.01 47.95
C ARG A 6 -21.56 -5.03 46.92
N ASN A 7 -21.88 -5.66 45.79
CA ASN A 7 -21.34 -5.31 44.48
C ASN A 7 -21.60 -3.82 44.20
N ASN A 8 -20.53 -3.08 43.91
CA ASN A 8 -20.61 -1.71 43.42
C ASN A 8 -20.44 -1.75 41.89
N PRO A 9 -21.46 -1.50 41.06
CA PRO A 9 -21.28 -1.42 39.62
C PRO A 9 -20.44 -0.17 39.29
N ARG A 10 -19.33 -0.38 38.56
CA ARG A 10 -18.49 0.70 38.04
C ARG A 10 -19.37 1.71 37.30
N LEU A 11 -19.35 2.96 37.76
CA LEU A 11 -19.99 4.09 37.08
C LEU A 11 -19.30 4.27 35.72
N ARG A 12 -20.02 3.96 34.64
CA ARG A 12 -19.58 4.19 33.26
C ARG A 12 -19.30 5.66 33.01
N SER A 13 -18.20 5.89 32.30
CA SER A 13 -17.71 7.23 31.96
C SER A 13 -18.68 7.97 31.02
N THR A 14 -18.61 9.29 31.01
CA THR A 14 -19.47 10.16 30.20
C THR A 14 -19.36 9.83 28.69
N ARG A 15 -18.17 9.40 28.25
CA ARG A 15 -17.86 9.00 26.87
C ARG A 15 -18.55 7.69 26.46
N GLU A 16 -18.66 6.71 27.37
CA GLU A 16 -19.35 5.44 27.09
C GLU A 16 -20.87 5.61 26.95
N ARG A 17 -21.45 6.55 27.71
CA ARG A 17 -22.88 6.89 27.59
C ARG A 17 -23.18 7.60 26.27
N GLU A 18 -22.25 8.40 25.78
CA GLU A 18 -22.37 9.10 24.51
C GLU A 18 -22.27 8.13 23.32
N VAL A 19 -21.32 7.19 23.35
CA VAL A 19 -21.21 6.11 22.35
C VAL A 19 -22.46 5.23 22.34
N GLN A 20 -23.00 4.88 23.51
CA GLN A 20 -24.21 4.06 23.59
C GLN A 20 -25.46 4.83 23.10
N ARG A 21 -25.56 6.13 23.40
CA ARG A 21 -26.63 7.01 22.90
C ARG A 21 -26.57 7.16 21.37
N ASN A 22 -25.37 7.34 20.81
CA ASN A 22 -25.20 7.50 19.36
C ASN A 22 -25.50 6.19 18.62
N ARG A 23 -25.18 5.03 19.21
CA ARG A 23 -25.57 3.71 18.67
C ARG A 23 -27.08 3.47 18.72
N LEU A 24 -27.77 3.92 19.78
CA LEU A 24 -29.24 3.84 19.88
C LEU A 24 -29.94 4.76 18.87
N LEU A 25 -29.42 5.97 18.65
CA LEU A 25 -29.95 6.91 17.67
C LEU A 25 -29.73 6.43 16.23
N ALA A 26 -28.55 5.87 15.93
CA ALA A 26 -28.27 5.27 14.63
C ALA A 26 -29.16 4.03 14.38
N GLY A 27 -29.33 3.15 15.37
CA GLY A 27 -30.20 1.98 15.28
C GLY A 27 -31.68 2.34 15.09
N ALA A 28 -32.17 3.40 15.75
CA ALA A 28 -33.54 3.88 15.58
C ALA A 28 -33.78 4.50 14.19
N GLY A 29 -32.79 5.19 13.62
CA GLY A 29 -32.85 5.73 12.25
C GLY A 29 -32.92 4.64 11.18
N VAL A 30 -32.13 3.57 11.36
CA VAL A 30 -32.14 2.40 10.45
C VAL A 30 -33.47 1.65 10.53
N LEU A 31 -34.05 1.48 11.72
CA LEU A 31 -35.35 0.82 11.88
C LEU A 31 -36.48 1.62 11.20
N ALA A 32 -36.45 2.96 11.30
CA ALA A 32 -37.43 3.83 10.64
C ALA A 32 -37.31 3.77 9.11
N ALA A 33 -36.09 3.70 8.57
CA ALA A 33 -35.85 3.52 7.14
C ALA A 33 -36.34 2.15 6.62
N ILE A 34 -36.15 1.08 7.39
CA ILE A 34 -36.63 -0.27 7.06
C ILE A 34 -38.17 -0.33 7.08
N VAL A 35 -38.82 0.30 8.05
CA VAL A 35 -40.30 0.35 8.10
C VAL A 35 -40.87 1.15 6.93
N LEU A 36 -40.20 2.22 6.50
CA LEU A 36 -40.58 2.99 5.31
C LEU A 36 -40.37 2.20 3.99
N LEU A 37 -39.28 1.42 3.89
CA LEU A 37 -39.01 0.56 2.73
C LEU A 37 -40.00 -0.61 2.63
N VAL A 38 -40.33 -1.28 3.74
CA VAL A 38 -41.31 -2.38 3.76
C VAL A 38 -42.73 -1.88 3.47
N GLY A 39 -43.07 -0.66 3.88
CA GLY A 39 -44.33 0.00 3.53
C GLY A 39 -44.44 0.42 2.05
N PHE A 40 -43.30 0.57 1.35
CA PHE A 40 -43.25 0.88 -0.08
C PHE A 40 -43.20 -0.38 -0.96
N CYS A 41 -42.52 -1.44 -0.49
CA CYS A 41 -42.43 -2.73 -1.20
C CYS A 41 -43.72 -3.55 -1.17
N SER A 42 -44.66 -3.27 -0.26
CA SER A 42 -45.97 -3.94 -0.21
C SER A 42 -47.01 -3.37 -1.19
N ARG A 43 -46.62 -2.45 -2.08
CA ARG A 43 -47.50 -1.85 -3.10
C ARG A 43 -47.16 -2.16 -4.55
N ILE A 44 -46.11 -2.94 -4.81
CA ILE A 44 -45.70 -3.26 -6.18
C ILE A 44 -45.41 -4.76 -6.23
N ASP A 45 -46.40 -5.51 -6.68
CA ASP A 45 -46.28 -6.92 -7.04
C ASP A 45 -47.00 -7.13 -8.37
N SER A 46 -46.61 -8.19 -9.09
CA SER A 46 -47.05 -8.71 -10.41
C SER A 46 -46.08 -8.41 -11.58
N ASP A 47 -45.18 -9.32 -11.94
CA ASP A 47 -45.54 -10.54 -12.68
C ASP A 47 -44.34 -11.48 -12.90
N ASP A 48 -44.66 -12.78 -12.81
CA ASP A 48 -43.81 -13.97 -12.71
C ASP A 48 -43.34 -14.50 -14.08
N SER A 49 -42.17 -15.16 -14.11
CA SER A 49 -42.07 -16.62 -14.32
C SER A 49 -40.68 -17.13 -14.74
N SER A 50 -40.07 -17.92 -13.84
CA SER A 50 -39.40 -19.22 -13.99
C SER A 50 -38.68 -19.57 -15.31
N THR A 51 -37.46 -20.10 -15.35
CA THR A 51 -37.04 -21.40 -14.78
C THR A 51 -35.52 -21.63 -14.93
N THR A 52 -34.98 -22.36 -13.95
CA THR A 52 -33.61 -22.90 -13.77
C THR A 52 -33.13 -23.91 -14.82
N ALA A 53 -31.81 -24.00 -15.06
CA ALA A 53 -31.11 -25.27 -15.36
C ALA A 53 -29.60 -25.21 -15.10
N THR A 54 -29.05 -26.39 -14.82
CA THR A 54 -27.83 -26.75 -14.09
C THR A 54 -26.62 -27.14 -14.94
N LYS A 55 -25.47 -27.18 -14.24
CA LYS A 55 -24.12 -27.75 -14.47
C LYS A 55 -23.92 -29.02 -15.34
N ASP A 56 -22.71 -29.00 -15.94
CA ASP A 56 -21.67 -30.03 -16.16
C ASP A 56 -21.90 -31.26 -17.05
N GLY A 57 -20.94 -31.52 -17.94
CA GLY A 57 -20.81 -32.78 -18.70
C GLY A 57 -19.58 -32.87 -19.62
N ALA A 58 -18.61 -33.66 -19.16
CA ALA A 58 -17.37 -34.19 -19.76
C ALA A 58 -17.29 -34.42 -21.29
N GLY A 59 -16.05 -34.36 -21.81
CA GLY A 59 -15.68 -34.68 -23.19
C GLY A 59 -15.01 -36.05 -23.45
N SER A 60 -14.52 -36.16 -24.70
CA SER A 60 -13.55 -37.10 -25.34
C SER A 60 -14.13 -37.90 -26.54
N PRO A 61 -13.31 -38.42 -27.48
CA PRO A 61 -11.92 -38.10 -27.89
C PRO A 61 -11.69 -38.10 -29.44
N ASP A 62 -10.40 -38.07 -29.83
CA ASP A 62 -9.76 -38.52 -31.10
C ASP A 62 -9.32 -37.49 -32.17
N GLY A 63 -8.03 -37.65 -32.59
CA GLY A 63 -7.58 -37.32 -33.95
C GLY A 63 -6.28 -36.51 -34.13
N THR A 64 -5.12 -37.12 -33.89
CA THR A 64 -3.72 -36.65 -34.11
C THR A 64 -3.36 -36.49 -35.63
N PRO A 65 -2.09 -36.15 -36.03
CA PRO A 65 -1.41 -34.85 -36.13
C PRO A 65 -1.01 -34.43 -37.58
N GLY A 66 -0.62 -33.17 -37.78
CA GLY A 66 0.16 -32.73 -38.95
C GLY A 66 1.14 -31.62 -38.56
N GLY A 67 2.44 -31.91 -38.65
CA GLY A 67 3.52 -30.99 -38.27
C GLY A 67 3.93 -30.02 -39.38
N SER A 68 4.67 -28.98 -38.98
CA SER A 68 5.74 -28.35 -39.77
C SER A 68 6.53 -27.42 -38.86
N GLU A 69 7.82 -27.72 -38.73
CA GLU A 69 8.86 -26.84 -38.19
C GLU A 69 9.04 -25.59 -39.07
N GLY A 70 9.58 -24.54 -38.48
CA GLY A 70 9.97 -23.30 -39.14
C GLY A 70 10.88 -22.46 -38.24
N ASP A 71 12.17 -22.78 -38.27
CA ASP A 71 13.27 -22.00 -37.71
C ASP A 71 13.37 -20.60 -38.34
N GLY A 72 13.65 -19.59 -37.53
CA GLY A 72 13.97 -18.23 -37.96
C GLY A 72 14.97 -17.55 -37.02
N LYS A 73 16.26 -17.65 -37.36
CA LYS A 73 17.37 -16.94 -36.71
C LYS A 73 17.41 -15.46 -37.13
N GLY A 74 17.59 -14.61 -36.12
CA GLY A 74 18.61 -13.54 -36.10
C GLY A 74 18.28 -12.20 -36.74
N GLU A 75 18.39 -11.13 -35.95
CA GLU A 75 19.23 -9.99 -36.30
C GLU A 75 19.61 -9.17 -35.06
N ALA A 76 20.92 -8.95 -34.91
CA ALA A 76 21.54 -8.12 -33.90
C ALA A 76 21.78 -6.73 -34.48
N GLY A 77 21.34 -5.68 -33.77
CA GLY A 77 21.64 -4.30 -34.09
C GLY A 77 22.00 -3.54 -32.82
N GLY A 78 23.29 -3.36 -32.58
CA GLY A 78 23.81 -2.64 -31.42
C GLY A 78 23.69 -1.13 -31.55
N SER A 79 23.42 -0.47 -30.43
CA SER A 79 23.84 0.91 -30.16
C SER A 79 24.27 0.99 -28.70
N ASN A 80 25.58 0.94 -28.50
CA ASN A 80 26.24 1.00 -27.21
C ASN A 80 26.51 2.49 -26.88
N SER A 81 25.63 3.10 -26.09
CA SER A 81 25.92 4.39 -25.44
C SER A 81 26.43 4.10 -24.04
N GLY A 82 27.74 4.31 -23.84
CA GLY A 82 28.45 4.01 -22.60
C GLY A 82 27.94 4.84 -21.43
N SER A 83 27.21 4.19 -20.53
CA SER A 83 27.01 4.64 -19.16
C SER A 83 28.27 4.29 -18.36
N PRO A 84 28.76 5.15 -17.44
CA PRO A 84 29.84 4.75 -16.54
C PRO A 84 29.40 3.51 -15.79
N ASN A 85 30.25 2.49 -15.81
CA ASN A 85 30.01 1.18 -15.24
C ASN A 85 30.08 1.31 -13.70
N THR A 86 28.98 1.72 -13.06
CA THR A 86 28.84 1.58 -11.60
C THR A 86 28.64 0.09 -11.33
N ALA A 87 29.65 -0.55 -10.73
CA ALA A 87 29.47 -1.91 -10.23
C ALA A 87 28.32 -1.90 -9.20
N PRO A 88 27.40 -2.87 -9.23
CA PRO A 88 26.34 -2.95 -8.23
C PRO A 88 26.97 -2.97 -6.83
N SER A 89 26.42 -2.18 -5.91
CA SER A 89 26.91 -2.11 -4.52
C SER A 89 26.87 -3.50 -3.89
N THR A 90 28.02 -4.17 -3.81
CA THR A 90 28.14 -5.51 -3.20
C THR A 90 27.90 -5.47 -1.69
N SER A 91 27.86 -4.27 -1.09
CA SER A 91 27.62 -4.07 0.34
C SER A 91 26.13 -4.09 0.71
N GLY A 92 25.24 -3.82 -0.24
CA GLY A 92 23.80 -3.64 0.02
C GLY A 92 23.44 -2.32 0.71
N LEU A 93 24.43 -1.45 0.95
CA LEU A 93 24.24 -0.05 1.32
C LEU A 93 24.21 0.84 0.08
N ALA A 94 23.53 1.98 0.20
CA ALA A 94 23.51 3.02 -0.81
C ALA A 94 24.95 3.48 -1.12
N PRO A 95 25.30 3.64 -2.41
CA PRO A 95 26.61 4.16 -2.79
C PRO A 95 26.83 5.56 -2.19
N THR A 96 28.01 5.81 -1.64
CA THR A 96 28.40 7.18 -1.27
C THR A 96 28.68 7.98 -2.56
N PRO A 97 27.87 8.99 -2.89
CA PRO A 97 28.07 9.72 -4.12
C PRO A 97 29.31 10.61 -4.02
N ALA A 98 30.06 10.76 -5.13
CA ALA A 98 31.25 11.62 -5.17
C ALA A 98 30.92 13.10 -4.89
N LYS A 99 29.68 13.50 -5.18
CA LYS A 99 29.10 14.81 -4.85
C LYS A 99 27.72 14.57 -4.25
N ALA A 100 27.43 15.21 -3.12
CA ALA A 100 26.08 15.20 -2.56
C ALA A 100 25.05 15.70 -3.59
N TYR A 101 23.94 14.99 -3.70
CA TYR A 101 22.82 15.40 -4.53
C TYR A 101 22.04 16.52 -3.84
N ASP A 102 21.88 17.65 -4.52
CA ASP A 102 21.15 18.82 -4.03
C ASP A 102 19.67 18.71 -4.43
N GLY A 103 18.95 17.82 -3.73
CA GLY A 103 17.54 17.54 -3.96
C GLY A 103 17.01 16.44 -3.03
N TRP A 104 15.85 15.87 -3.35
CA TRP A 104 15.22 14.84 -2.51
C TRP A 104 15.75 13.44 -2.79
N VAL A 105 15.75 13.01 -4.04
CA VAL A 105 16.26 11.70 -4.47
C VAL A 105 17.04 11.88 -5.76
N ASP A 106 18.30 11.44 -5.80
CA ASP A 106 19.08 11.49 -7.04
C ASP A 106 18.46 10.52 -8.06
N PRO A 107 18.03 10.96 -9.25
CA PRO A 107 17.54 10.04 -10.28
C PRO A 107 18.53 8.91 -10.58
N LYS A 108 19.85 9.16 -10.46
CA LYS A 108 20.89 8.16 -10.68
C LYS A 108 20.94 7.06 -9.62
N SER A 109 20.22 7.19 -8.50
CA SER A 109 20.07 6.12 -7.50
C SER A 109 19.05 5.05 -7.93
N SER A 110 18.40 5.19 -9.09
CA SER A 110 17.56 4.14 -9.64
C SER A 110 18.35 2.83 -9.82
N GLY A 111 17.80 1.74 -9.30
CA GLY A 111 18.41 0.41 -9.26
C GLY A 111 19.37 0.19 -8.10
N GLU A 112 19.67 1.22 -7.31
CA GLU A 112 20.63 1.14 -6.19
C GLU A 112 19.92 0.92 -4.84
N PRO A 113 20.62 0.34 -3.85
CA PRO A 113 20.12 0.28 -2.48
C PRO A 113 19.84 1.68 -1.92
N TRP A 114 18.88 1.76 -1.00
CA TRP A 114 18.37 3.05 -0.52
C TRP A 114 19.16 3.65 0.66
N SER A 115 19.46 2.83 1.66
CA SER A 115 19.98 3.33 2.94
C SER A 115 21.50 3.28 3.01
N SER A 116 22.12 4.32 3.57
CA SER A 116 23.55 4.31 3.96
C SER A 116 23.80 3.64 5.30
N GLU A 117 22.75 3.42 6.10
CA GLU A 117 22.84 2.93 7.49
C GLU A 117 22.39 1.47 7.64
N VAL A 118 21.39 1.06 6.84
CA VAL A 118 20.71 -0.22 6.97
C VAL A 118 20.85 -1.00 5.66
N VAL A 119 21.38 -2.22 5.74
CA VAL A 119 21.47 -3.12 4.59
C VAL A 119 20.15 -3.86 4.42
N GLY A 120 19.56 -3.81 3.22
CA GLY A 120 18.35 -4.61 2.92
C GLY A 120 17.41 -4.01 1.88
N GLN A 121 16.22 -4.61 1.80
CA GLN A 121 15.08 -4.15 1.01
C GLN A 121 14.04 -3.58 1.97
N MET A 122 14.07 -2.25 2.15
CA MET A 122 13.37 -1.58 3.26
C MET A 122 11.90 -1.26 3.01
N THR A 123 11.42 -1.40 1.77
CA THR A 123 10.06 -1.05 1.35
C THR A 123 9.76 -1.78 0.05
N PHE A 124 8.55 -1.64 -0.49
CA PHE A 124 8.20 -2.18 -1.78
C PHE A 124 9.17 -1.69 -2.87
N ARG A 125 9.79 -2.63 -3.60
CA ARG A 125 10.86 -2.41 -4.58
C ARG A 125 12.01 -1.55 -4.06
N GLY A 126 12.25 -1.64 -2.74
CA GLY A 126 13.50 -1.41 -2.05
C GLY A 126 14.05 0.01 -1.95
N ASN A 127 13.65 0.93 -2.83
CA ASN A 127 14.18 2.29 -2.87
C ASN A 127 13.11 3.32 -3.31
N PRO A 128 13.41 4.63 -3.21
CA PRO A 128 12.43 5.68 -3.50
C PRO A 128 11.95 5.72 -4.96
N THR A 129 12.71 5.18 -5.91
CA THR A 129 12.29 5.09 -7.33
C THR A 129 11.60 3.76 -7.66
N ARG A 130 11.36 2.91 -6.65
CA ARG A 130 10.73 1.58 -6.77
C ARG A 130 11.43 0.68 -7.77
N SER A 131 12.76 0.66 -7.77
CA SER A 131 13.58 0.00 -8.79
C SER A 131 14.63 -0.96 -8.24
N TYR A 132 14.72 -1.12 -6.92
CA TYR A 132 15.72 -1.99 -6.28
C TYR A 132 15.11 -3.34 -5.84
N TYR A 133 15.76 -4.43 -6.25
CA TYR A 133 15.29 -5.81 -6.02
C TYR A 133 16.21 -6.62 -5.11
N GLY A 134 17.11 -5.96 -4.37
CA GLY A 134 18.09 -6.63 -3.52
C GLY A 134 19.41 -6.94 -4.24
N LEU A 135 20.33 -7.59 -3.51
CA LEU A 135 21.68 -7.87 -3.99
C LEU A 135 21.75 -8.90 -5.12
N GLY A 136 20.80 -9.83 -5.15
CA GLY A 136 20.79 -10.93 -6.11
C GLY A 136 22.09 -11.75 -6.14
N PRO A 137 22.27 -12.59 -7.17
CA PRO A 137 21.24 -12.99 -8.14
C PRO A 137 20.12 -13.79 -7.46
N VAL A 138 18.93 -13.80 -8.06
CA VAL A 138 17.83 -14.68 -7.61
C VAL A 138 18.27 -16.15 -7.77
N PRO A 139 18.08 -17.02 -6.75
CA PRO A 139 18.43 -18.43 -6.85
C PRO A 139 17.68 -19.12 -8.00
N LYS A 140 18.39 -19.95 -8.79
CA LYS A 140 17.77 -20.70 -9.91
C LYS A 140 16.88 -21.87 -9.49
N ALA A 141 17.06 -22.36 -8.26
CA ALA A 141 16.33 -23.49 -7.70
C ALA A 141 16.05 -23.23 -6.21
N PRO A 142 15.15 -22.28 -5.88
CA PRO A 142 14.84 -21.97 -4.50
C PRO A 142 14.23 -23.20 -3.81
N LYS A 143 14.51 -23.35 -2.52
CA LYS A 143 13.90 -24.35 -1.65
C LYS A 143 13.22 -23.63 -0.50
N ILE A 144 12.13 -24.19 -0.01
CA ILE A 144 11.47 -23.71 1.21
C ILE A 144 12.45 -23.96 2.37
N GLN A 145 12.89 -22.89 3.03
CA GLN A 145 13.72 -22.98 4.25
C GLN A 145 12.83 -23.16 5.48
N TRP A 146 11.73 -22.43 5.54
CA TRP A 146 10.70 -22.49 6.56
C TRP A 146 9.37 -22.03 5.96
N GLN A 147 8.27 -22.34 6.65
CA GLN A 147 6.92 -21.93 6.27
C GLN A 147 6.20 -21.42 7.52
N TYR A 148 5.51 -20.29 7.38
CA TYR A 148 4.69 -19.72 8.44
C TYR A 148 3.28 -19.39 7.93
N PRO A 149 2.23 -19.74 8.69
CA PRO A 149 2.23 -20.78 9.72
C PRO A 149 2.58 -22.15 9.12
N GLU A 150 3.01 -23.12 9.93
CA GLU A 150 3.32 -24.49 9.46
C GLU A 150 2.15 -25.13 8.69
N SER A 151 0.91 -24.75 9.04
CA SER A 151 -0.30 -25.14 8.32
C SER A 151 -1.36 -24.04 8.39
N GLY A 152 -2.28 -24.01 7.43
CA GLY A 152 -3.29 -22.95 7.30
C GLY A 152 -2.73 -21.71 6.60
N GLY A 153 -3.18 -20.53 7.02
CA GLY A 153 -2.70 -19.25 6.51
C GLY A 153 -2.84 -18.16 7.57
N MET A 154 -2.17 -17.03 7.32
CA MET A 154 -2.39 -15.80 8.08
C MET A 154 -3.76 -15.24 7.70
N CYS A 155 -4.81 -15.68 8.40
CA CYS A 155 -6.20 -15.43 8.03
C CYS A 155 -6.91 -14.47 8.97
N GLY A 156 -7.72 -13.58 8.40
CA GLY A 156 -8.56 -12.64 9.14
C GLY A 156 -9.79 -12.23 8.34
N ASN A 157 -10.76 -11.67 9.04
CA ASN A 157 -12.00 -11.21 8.44
C ASN A 157 -11.96 -9.71 8.14
N SER A 158 -12.33 -9.34 6.92
CA SER A 158 -12.45 -7.95 6.47
C SER A 158 -13.62 -7.82 5.48
N PRO A 159 -14.51 -6.83 5.65
CA PRO A 159 -15.69 -6.69 4.80
C PRO A 159 -15.35 -6.13 3.42
N VAL A 160 -16.07 -6.59 2.39
CA VAL A 160 -16.07 -6.01 1.04
C VAL A 160 -17.51 -5.80 0.61
N GLY A 161 -17.88 -4.57 0.23
CA GLY A 161 -19.27 -4.24 -0.12
C GLY A 161 -20.28 -4.48 1.00
N GLY A 162 -19.84 -4.41 2.27
CA GLY A 162 -20.66 -4.70 3.45
C GLY A 162 -20.77 -6.18 3.81
N GLU A 163 -20.13 -7.08 3.06
CA GLU A 163 -20.11 -8.52 3.35
C GLU A 163 -18.78 -8.94 3.95
N ASN A 164 -18.83 -9.60 5.11
CA ASN A 164 -17.64 -10.15 5.76
C ASN A 164 -17.01 -11.26 4.90
N LYS A 165 -15.74 -11.07 4.52
CA LYS A 165 -14.94 -12.07 3.81
C LYS A 165 -13.72 -12.46 4.63
N THR A 166 -13.35 -13.73 4.56
CA THR A 166 -12.10 -14.23 5.14
C THR A 166 -11.01 -14.20 4.09
N TRP A 167 -9.92 -13.53 4.41
CA TRP A 167 -8.73 -13.40 3.57
C TRP A 167 -7.59 -14.13 4.27
N CYS A 168 -6.72 -14.80 3.50
CA CYS A 168 -5.59 -15.57 4.03
C CYS A 168 -4.32 -15.27 3.24
N GLY A 169 -3.20 -15.08 3.93
CA GLY A 169 -1.89 -14.80 3.33
C GLY A 169 -1.42 -13.37 3.57
N SER A 170 -0.57 -12.88 2.67
CA SER A 170 -0.20 -11.47 2.57
C SER A 170 -0.93 -10.83 1.40
N GLY A 171 -1.24 -9.54 1.50
CA GLY A 171 -1.89 -8.84 0.41
C GLY A 171 -0.96 -8.30 -0.64
N TRP A 172 -1.50 -7.54 -1.59
CA TRP A 172 -0.70 -6.86 -2.60
C TRP A 172 0.18 -5.80 -1.92
N THR A 173 1.50 -5.87 -2.02
CA THR A 173 2.30 -6.43 -3.13
C THR A 173 2.89 -7.83 -2.89
N GLY A 174 2.66 -8.40 -1.71
CA GLY A 174 3.18 -9.70 -1.29
C GLY A 174 4.66 -9.66 -0.92
N GLN A 175 5.30 -8.48 -0.99
CA GLN A 175 6.71 -8.32 -0.68
C GLN A 175 6.93 -7.94 0.79
N PRO A 176 7.68 -8.75 1.57
CA PRO A 176 8.12 -8.34 2.90
C PRO A 176 9.27 -7.32 2.81
N SER A 177 9.46 -6.55 3.89
CA SER A 177 10.72 -5.85 4.11
C SER A 177 11.74 -6.79 4.75
N ALA A 178 12.99 -6.73 4.31
CA ALA A 178 14.07 -7.54 4.86
C ALA A 178 15.33 -6.70 5.08
N TRP A 179 15.93 -6.80 6.26
CA TRP A 179 17.10 -5.99 6.62
C TRP A 179 18.04 -6.69 7.61
N GLU A 180 19.31 -6.29 7.60
CA GLU A 180 20.29 -6.75 8.58
C GLU A 180 20.22 -5.92 9.86
N GLN A 181 20.13 -6.57 11.01
CA GLN A 181 20.18 -5.95 12.32
C GLN A 181 20.65 -6.97 13.38
N ASP A 182 21.60 -6.55 14.23
CA ASP A 182 22.13 -7.37 15.34
C ASP A 182 22.66 -8.75 14.90
N GLY A 183 23.26 -8.82 13.72
CA GLY A 183 23.81 -10.05 13.15
C GLY A 183 22.78 -11.03 12.60
N LYS A 184 21.52 -10.59 12.44
CA LYS A 184 20.42 -11.36 11.86
C LYS A 184 19.80 -10.63 10.68
N THR A 185 19.33 -11.38 9.70
CA THR A 185 18.41 -10.86 8.69
C THR A 185 16.99 -10.90 9.26
N TRP A 186 16.40 -9.74 9.49
CA TRP A 186 15.00 -9.57 9.85
C TRP A 186 14.13 -9.64 8.60
N VAL A 187 12.95 -10.25 8.72
CA VAL A 187 11.89 -10.22 7.70
C VAL A 187 10.63 -9.74 8.38
N SER A 188 10.02 -8.68 7.87
CA SER A 188 8.73 -8.19 8.36
C SER A 188 7.69 -8.13 7.25
N VAL A 189 6.49 -8.60 7.58
CA VAL A 189 5.38 -8.74 6.65
C VAL A 189 4.09 -8.35 7.34
N GLY A 190 3.32 -7.48 6.70
CA GLY A 190 1.91 -7.27 7.03
C GLY A 190 1.07 -8.36 6.36
N ALA A 191 0.08 -8.88 7.08
CA ALA A 191 -0.71 -9.99 6.60
C ALA A 191 -2.21 -9.84 6.87
N TYR A 192 -2.98 -10.74 6.27
CA TYR A 192 -4.44 -10.76 6.37
C TYR A 192 -4.97 -11.29 7.70
N ASP A 193 -4.12 -11.78 8.59
CA ASP A 193 -4.47 -12.03 10.01
C ASP A 193 -4.43 -10.77 10.87
N LYS A 194 -4.34 -9.57 10.25
CA LYS A 194 -4.33 -8.26 10.89
C LYS A 194 -3.07 -7.97 11.71
N ASN A 195 -2.00 -8.69 11.43
CA ASN A 195 -0.74 -8.53 12.13
C ASN A 195 0.38 -8.07 11.19
N VAL A 196 1.28 -7.26 11.74
CA VAL A 196 2.65 -7.11 11.24
C VAL A 196 3.54 -8.08 12.01
N HIS A 197 4.18 -8.98 11.27
CA HIS A 197 5.02 -10.05 11.82
C HIS A 197 6.51 -9.69 11.71
N PHE A 198 7.34 -10.32 12.54
CA PHE A 198 8.79 -10.08 12.62
C PHE A 198 9.55 -11.39 12.77
N PHE A 199 10.21 -11.85 11.70
CA PHE A 199 10.87 -13.15 11.63
C PHE A 199 12.38 -13.03 11.47
N ASP A 200 13.10 -14.03 11.97
CA ASP A 200 14.47 -14.31 11.58
C ASP A 200 14.46 -15.04 10.23
N ALA A 201 15.11 -14.49 9.20
CA ALA A 201 15.11 -15.07 7.87
C ALA A 201 15.76 -16.47 7.84
N GLY A 202 16.64 -16.80 8.78
CA GLY A 202 17.37 -18.06 8.80
C GLY A 202 16.52 -19.26 9.20
N ASN A 203 15.50 -19.06 10.05
CA ASN A 203 14.72 -20.16 10.62
C ASN A 203 13.20 -19.89 10.73
N GLY A 204 12.73 -18.68 10.45
CA GLY A 204 11.32 -18.31 10.52
C GLY A 204 10.79 -18.07 11.95
N GLU A 205 11.66 -18.05 12.96
CA GLU A 205 11.26 -17.77 14.34
C GLU A 205 10.92 -16.30 14.53
N SER A 206 9.91 -16.01 15.35
CA SER A 206 9.56 -14.64 15.72
C SER A 206 10.68 -13.96 16.52
N LEU A 207 11.14 -12.81 16.06
CA LEU A 207 12.20 -12.04 16.72
C LEU A 207 11.68 -11.20 17.88
N ILE A 208 10.48 -10.65 17.69
CA ILE A 208 9.68 -9.86 18.63
C ILE A 208 8.20 -10.27 18.47
N ALA A 209 7.32 -9.80 19.36
CA ALA A 209 5.89 -10.05 19.24
C ALA A 209 5.30 -9.39 17.98
N ASN A 210 4.22 -9.96 17.46
CA ASN A 210 3.46 -9.37 16.36
C ASN A 210 2.80 -8.05 16.80
N PHE A 211 2.62 -7.15 15.85
CA PHE A 211 1.83 -5.93 16.04
C PHE A 211 0.44 -6.10 15.43
N ASP A 212 -0.61 -6.11 16.25
CA ASP A 212 -2.00 -6.07 15.79
C ASP A 212 -2.33 -4.67 15.28
N ILE A 213 -2.61 -4.56 13.99
CA ILE A 213 -2.88 -3.30 13.29
C ILE A 213 -4.39 -3.03 13.12
N GLY A 214 -5.26 -3.95 13.55
CA GLY A 214 -6.72 -3.75 13.59
C GLY A 214 -7.49 -4.19 12.33
N ASP A 215 -6.89 -4.18 11.14
CA ASP A 215 -7.44 -4.75 9.91
C ASP A 215 -6.35 -5.42 9.06
N ILE A 216 -6.75 -6.03 7.95
CA ILE A 216 -5.85 -6.74 7.04
C ILE A 216 -4.83 -5.77 6.46
N VAL A 217 -3.57 -6.19 6.41
CA VAL A 217 -2.51 -5.40 5.77
C VAL A 217 -2.31 -5.93 4.35
N LYS A 218 -2.42 -5.04 3.38
CA LYS A 218 -2.13 -5.36 1.98
C LYS A 218 -0.72 -4.90 1.60
N GLY A 219 -0.43 -3.61 1.80
CA GLY A 219 0.84 -2.99 1.44
C GLY A 219 2.07 -3.58 2.12
N SER A 220 3.25 -3.35 1.53
CA SER A 220 4.52 -3.70 2.16
C SER A 220 4.82 -2.75 3.32
N VAL A 221 5.17 -3.33 4.46
CA VAL A 221 5.71 -2.55 5.59
C VAL A 221 7.01 -1.87 5.16
N THR A 222 7.27 -0.66 5.66
CA THR A 222 8.52 0.05 5.40
C THR A 222 9.38 0.12 6.65
N ARG A 223 10.60 -0.41 6.60
CA ARG A 223 11.65 -0.22 7.62
C ARG A 223 12.25 1.17 7.45
N ASP A 224 12.44 1.87 8.57
CA ASP A 224 13.05 3.20 8.53
C ASP A 224 14.47 3.16 7.92
N PRO A 225 14.74 3.93 6.85
CA PRO A 225 16.01 3.86 6.13
C PRO A 225 17.14 4.58 6.88
N ASP A 226 16.86 5.40 7.89
CA ASP A 226 17.89 6.14 8.64
C ASP A 226 18.31 5.39 9.92
N GLY A 227 17.89 4.13 10.07
CA GLY A 227 18.32 3.24 11.15
C GLY A 227 17.47 3.30 12.42
N PHE A 228 16.60 4.29 12.59
CA PHE A 228 15.66 4.36 13.73
C PHE A 228 14.86 3.05 13.85
N PRO A 229 14.64 2.45 15.03
CA PRO A 229 13.89 1.20 15.18
C PRO A 229 12.38 1.40 14.99
N LEU A 230 12.00 1.80 13.77
CA LEU A 230 10.65 2.13 13.34
C LEU A 230 10.27 1.35 12.08
N LEU A 231 9.01 0.95 12.03
CA LEU A 231 8.31 0.53 10.81
C LEU A 231 7.09 1.41 10.55
N TYR A 232 6.70 1.45 9.28
CA TYR A 232 5.55 2.21 8.78
C TYR A 232 4.65 1.28 7.99
N SER A 233 3.37 1.24 8.36
CA SER A 233 2.38 0.38 7.72
C SER A 233 0.99 0.90 8.05
N GLY A 234 0.02 0.64 7.17
CA GLY A 234 -1.38 0.87 7.47
C GLY A 234 -2.27 -0.31 7.15
N SER A 235 -3.52 -0.17 7.59
CA SER A 235 -4.67 -0.99 7.22
C SER A 235 -5.90 -0.10 7.36
N ARG A 236 -7.07 -0.53 6.87
CA ARG A 236 -8.34 0.17 7.07
C ARG A 236 -8.62 0.72 8.47
N ALA A 237 -8.06 0.09 9.52
CA ALA A 237 -8.22 0.61 10.87
C ALA A 237 -7.52 1.96 11.08
N ASP A 238 -6.27 2.10 10.64
CA ASP A 238 -5.41 3.27 10.78
C ASP A 238 -4.06 3.01 10.06
N PHE A 239 -3.36 4.08 9.67
CA PHE A 239 -1.93 4.02 9.36
C PHE A 239 -1.09 4.26 10.62
N HIS A 240 0.03 3.55 10.80
CA HIS A 240 0.83 3.57 12.03
C HIS A 240 2.33 3.83 11.83
N VAL A 241 2.92 4.54 12.80
CA VAL A 241 4.37 4.54 13.07
C VAL A 241 4.64 3.59 14.23
N ILE A 242 5.29 2.47 13.94
CA ILE A 242 5.46 1.33 14.87
C ILE A 242 6.91 1.28 15.35
N ALA A 243 7.14 1.36 16.66
CA ALA A 243 8.46 1.19 17.27
C ALA A 243 8.73 -0.25 17.66
N THR A 244 9.99 -0.70 17.47
CA THR A 244 10.41 -2.10 17.70
C THR A 244 11.45 -2.27 18.82
N ASP A 245 11.95 -1.18 19.39
CA ASP A 245 12.94 -1.12 20.49
C ASP A 245 12.29 -1.06 21.89
N ARG A 246 11.06 -1.55 21.99
CA ARG A 246 10.28 -1.51 23.22
C ARG A 246 10.61 -2.69 24.14
N GLU A 247 10.29 -2.50 25.42
CA GLU A 247 10.53 -3.50 26.45
C GLU A 247 9.82 -4.81 26.15
N ASN A 248 10.41 -5.92 26.62
CA ASN A 248 9.88 -7.27 26.42
C ASN A 248 9.65 -7.67 24.96
N LYS A 249 10.27 -6.95 23.99
CA LYS A 249 10.12 -7.22 22.56
C LYS A 249 8.66 -7.13 22.09
N VAL A 250 7.93 -6.14 22.57
CA VAL A 250 6.53 -5.89 22.16
C VAL A 250 6.46 -4.58 21.38
N PRO A 251 6.19 -4.59 20.07
CA PRO A 251 6.13 -3.36 19.28
C PRO A 251 5.01 -2.43 19.75
N GLU A 252 5.18 -1.13 19.54
CA GLU A 252 4.24 -0.08 19.99
C GLU A 252 3.93 0.91 18.87
N SER A 253 2.65 1.24 18.67
CA SER A 253 2.26 2.37 17.81
C SER A 253 2.52 3.68 18.54
N LEU A 254 3.43 4.50 18.01
CA LEU A 254 3.74 5.83 18.55
C LEU A 254 2.83 6.93 18.02
N TRP A 255 2.22 6.67 16.87
CA TRP A 255 1.31 7.58 16.20
C TRP A 255 0.46 6.82 15.21
N SER A 256 -0.78 7.27 15.01
CA SER A 256 -1.65 6.79 13.95
C SER A 256 -2.31 7.91 13.14
N LEU A 257 -2.74 7.57 11.92
CA LEU A 257 -3.46 8.43 10.99
C LEU A 257 -4.73 7.74 10.50
N ASP A 258 -5.86 8.32 10.86
CA ASP A 258 -7.18 7.93 10.38
C ASP A 258 -7.39 8.44 8.94
N ALA A 259 -8.01 7.64 8.09
CA ALA A 259 -8.31 7.99 6.69
C ALA A 259 -9.21 9.24 6.55
N THR A 260 -9.87 9.67 7.63
CA THR A 260 -10.73 10.87 7.69
C THR A 260 -10.03 12.09 8.29
N ALA A 261 -8.72 12.01 8.59
CA ALA A 261 -7.95 13.11 9.18
C ALA A 261 -7.83 14.35 8.27
N VAL A 262 -8.10 14.20 6.98
CA VAL A 262 -8.15 15.27 5.98
C VAL A 262 -9.49 15.28 5.25
N SER A 263 -9.79 16.38 4.58
CA SER A 263 -11.03 16.55 3.81
C SER A 263 -10.78 17.42 2.59
N PRO A 264 -11.48 17.17 1.45
CA PRO A 264 -12.42 16.07 1.19
C PRO A 264 -11.74 14.70 1.03
N THR A 265 -12.49 13.61 1.15
CA THR A 265 -12.04 12.24 0.81
C THR A 265 -12.98 11.59 -0.20
N LYS A 266 -12.52 10.56 -0.89
CA LYS A 266 -13.30 9.76 -1.86
C LYS A 266 -13.00 8.27 -1.73
N TRP A 267 -13.95 7.45 -2.18
CA TRP A 267 -13.87 6.00 -2.27
C TRP A 267 -13.81 5.25 -0.93
N ASN A 268 -12.62 5.03 -0.36
CA ASN A 268 -12.42 4.06 0.71
C ASN A 268 -11.49 4.57 1.81
N ASP A 269 -11.17 3.74 2.80
CA ASP A 269 -10.41 4.11 4.00
C ASP A 269 -9.19 3.20 4.26
N ASP A 270 -8.81 2.37 3.29
CA ASP A 270 -7.62 1.50 3.39
C ASP A 270 -6.31 2.25 3.14
N TRP A 271 -5.21 1.62 3.56
CA TRP A 271 -3.83 2.09 3.41
C TRP A 271 -2.99 1.02 2.73
N ASP A 272 -3.21 0.86 1.43
CA ASP A 272 -2.61 -0.18 0.60
C ASP A 272 -1.21 0.19 0.08
N SER A 273 -0.93 1.48 0.00
CA SER A 273 0.37 2.01 -0.40
C SER A 273 1.46 1.56 0.58
N SER A 274 2.66 1.33 0.06
CA SER A 274 3.86 1.18 0.88
C SER A 274 4.50 2.56 1.05
N PRO A 275 4.65 3.09 2.28
CA PRO A 275 5.13 4.46 2.47
C PRO A 275 6.61 4.63 2.09
N LEU A 276 7.04 5.87 1.84
CA LEU A 276 8.46 6.23 1.75
C LEU A 276 8.84 7.19 2.86
N VAL A 277 10.06 7.07 3.37
CA VAL A 277 10.60 8.00 4.38
C VAL A 277 11.90 8.62 3.88
N VAL A 278 11.86 9.89 3.46
CA VAL A 278 13.03 10.60 2.94
C VAL A 278 13.18 11.90 3.72
N LYS A 279 14.39 12.16 4.24
CA LYS A 279 14.69 13.40 5.00
C LYS A 279 13.69 13.68 6.12
N ASP A 280 13.35 12.66 6.93
CA ASP A 280 12.38 12.76 8.03
C ASP A 280 10.93 13.09 7.61
N HIS A 281 10.61 12.97 6.32
CA HIS A 281 9.25 13.08 5.80
C HIS A 281 8.78 11.72 5.32
N LEU A 282 7.58 11.35 5.77
CA LEU A 282 6.84 10.19 5.29
C LEU A 282 5.90 10.62 4.18
N PHE A 283 5.88 9.85 3.09
CA PHE A 283 5.06 10.06 1.90
C PHE A 283 4.16 8.84 1.72
N GLU A 284 2.84 9.07 1.64
CA GLU A 284 1.87 7.98 1.60
C GLU A 284 0.62 8.31 0.80
N GLY A 285 0.19 7.37 -0.04
CA GLY A 285 -1.12 7.38 -0.69
C GLY A 285 -2.16 6.68 0.18
N GLY A 286 -3.37 7.23 0.27
CA GLY A 286 -4.50 6.58 0.92
C GLY A 286 -5.61 6.21 -0.07
N GLU A 287 -6.34 5.13 0.21
CA GLU A 287 -7.53 4.77 -0.57
C GLU A 287 -8.67 5.80 -0.42
N ASN A 288 -8.55 6.70 0.55
CA ASN A 288 -9.39 7.91 0.71
C ASN A 288 -9.19 8.95 -0.42
N GLY A 289 -8.39 8.58 -1.43
CA GLY A 289 -8.03 9.38 -2.58
C GLY A 289 -7.09 10.54 -2.25
N GLN A 290 -6.48 10.56 -1.07
CA GLN A 290 -5.60 11.64 -0.63
C GLN A 290 -4.15 11.16 -0.58
N PHE A 291 -3.27 11.99 -1.10
CA PHE A 291 -1.83 11.87 -0.89
C PHE A 291 -1.43 12.68 0.35
N HIS A 292 -0.56 12.13 1.19
CA HIS A 292 -0.16 12.70 2.47
C HIS A 292 1.36 12.84 2.56
N ILE A 293 1.80 13.95 3.17
CA ILE A 293 3.18 14.13 3.59
C ILE A 293 3.20 14.46 5.08
N VAL A 294 3.91 13.64 5.86
CA VAL A 294 4.01 13.75 7.32
C VAL A 294 5.46 13.99 7.72
N LYS A 295 5.75 15.10 8.39
CA LYS A 295 7.05 15.33 9.04
C LYS A 295 7.07 14.51 10.32
N LEU A 296 7.97 13.52 10.42
CA LEU A 296 7.96 12.56 11.53
C LEU A 296 8.56 13.11 12.82
N ASN A 297 9.55 14.00 12.72
CA ASN A 297 10.31 14.54 13.85
C ASN A 297 10.90 13.42 14.73
N ARG A 298 11.54 12.43 14.08
CA ARG A 298 12.15 11.28 14.75
C ARG A 298 13.36 11.70 15.58
N LYS A 299 13.52 11.10 16.76
CA LYS A 299 14.74 11.22 17.58
C LYS A 299 14.93 10.03 18.52
N MET A 300 16.18 9.76 18.87
CA MET A 300 16.50 8.86 19.98
C MET A 300 16.42 9.63 21.30
N GLY A 301 15.71 9.07 22.28
CA GLY A 301 15.63 9.57 23.65
C GLY A 301 16.89 9.24 24.46
N GLU A 302 17.01 9.88 25.62
CA GLU A 302 18.10 9.60 26.58
C GLU A 302 18.03 8.18 27.16
N ASP A 303 16.85 7.57 27.14
CA ASP A 303 16.59 6.19 27.53
C ASP A 303 16.96 5.17 26.43
N GLY A 304 17.49 5.64 25.29
CA GLY A 304 17.85 4.82 24.15
C GLY A 304 16.66 4.35 23.32
N LYS A 305 15.44 4.89 23.56
CA LYS A 305 14.23 4.55 22.79
C LYS A 305 13.92 5.61 21.74
N VAL A 306 13.41 5.20 20.59
CA VAL A 306 12.94 6.12 19.56
C VAL A 306 11.63 6.79 19.98
N SER A 307 11.50 8.07 19.61
CA SER A 307 10.28 8.88 19.74
C SER A 307 10.02 9.65 18.45
N VAL A 308 8.75 10.03 18.24
CA VAL A 308 8.28 10.82 17.09
C VAL A 308 7.32 11.91 17.54
N ASP A 309 7.20 13.00 16.76
CA ASP A 309 6.19 14.05 16.90
C ASP A 309 5.58 14.35 15.52
N PRO A 310 4.80 13.41 14.93
CA PRO A 310 4.41 13.50 13.53
C PRO A 310 3.43 14.65 13.28
N LYS A 311 3.63 15.35 12.15
CA LYS A 311 2.75 16.44 11.69
C LYS A 311 2.46 16.29 10.22
N ILE A 312 1.17 16.23 9.86
CA ILE A 312 0.77 16.35 8.45
C ILE A 312 1.15 17.76 7.99
N VAL A 313 2.13 17.84 7.09
CA VAL A 313 2.63 19.13 6.55
C VAL A 313 2.04 19.43 5.19
N PHE A 314 1.50 18.42 4.52
CA PHE A 314 0.81 18.58 3.24
C PHE A 314 -0.14 17.40 2.98
N ASN A 315 -1.24 17.66 2.29
CA ASN A 315 -2.04 16.65 1.63
C ASN A 315 -2.60 17.21 0.31
N ALA A 316 -2.93 16.33 -0.63
CA ALA A 316 -3.58 16.72 -1.87
C ALA A 316 -4.55 15.64 -2.38
N PRO A 317 -5.70 16.04 -2.95
CA PRO A 317 -6.57 15.12 -3.66
C PRO A 317 -5.81 14.47 -4.82
N GLY A 318 -5.95 13.15 -4.94
CA GLY A 318 -5.50 12.37 -6.08
C GLY A 318 -6.38 12.56 -7.31
N TRP A 319 -7.41 13.40 -7.28
CA TRP A 319 -8.32 13.64 -8.39
C TRP A 319 -8.46 15.14 -8.70
N ASP A 320 -8.94 15.45 -9.89
CA ASP A 320 -9.40 16.79 -10.28
C ASP A 320 -10.71 16.72 -11.08
N ASP A 321 -11.33 17.87 -11.31
CA ASP A 321 -12.60 17.95 -12.04
C ASP A 321 -12.50 17.37 -13.46
N GLU A 322 -11.34 17.52 -14.11
CA GLU A 322 -11.09 16.96 -15.43
C GLU A 322 -11.14 15.43 -15.40
N LEU A 323 -10.46 14.79 -14.43
CA LEU A 323 -10.53 13.33 -14.23
C LEU A 323 -11.98 12.87 -13.95
N LEU A 324 -12.70 13.57 -13.09
CA LEU A 324 -14.08 13.18 -12.75
C LEU A 324 -15.02 13.31 -13.97
N ASN A 325 -14.78 14.29 -14.84
CA ASN A 325 -15.50 14.43 -16.10
C ASN A 325 -15.15 13.32 -17.09
N ASP A 326 -13.88 12.96 -17.19
CA ASP A 326 -13.39 11.84 -18.00
C ASP A 326 -14.00 10.50 -17.55
N LEU A 327 -14.22 10.33 -16.24
CA LEU A 327 -14.85 9.16 -15.64
C LEU A 327 -16.39 9.22 -15.57
N SER A 328 -17.03 10.27 -16.10
CA SER A 328 -18.48 10.51 -15.93
C SER A 328 -19.35 9.37 -16.50
N GLY A 329 -18.88 8.65 -17.51
CA GLY A 329 -19.55 7.48 -18.09
C GLY A 329 -19.52 6.21 -17.22
N SER A 330 -18.76 6.22 -16.12
CA SER A 330 -18.51 5.05 -15.25
C SER A 330 -19.58 4.85 -14.17
N GLY A 331 -20.64 5.65 -14.17
CA GLY A 331 -21.74 5.54 -13.20
C GLY A 331 -21.27 5.80 -11.77
N SER A 332 -21.59 4.89 -10.85
CA SER A 332 -21.15 5.00 -9.45
C SER A 332 -19.64 4.97 -9.29
N ARG A 333 -18.91 4.38 -10.25
CA ARG A 333 -17.45 4.24 -10.24
C ARG A 333 -16.68 5.52 -10.58
N VAL A 334 -17.38 6.65 -10.77
CA VAL A 334 -16.76 7.97 -11.00
C VAL A 334 -15.91 8.44 -9.80
N ASN A 335 -16.17 7.90 -8.61
CA ASN A 335 -15.46 8.25 -7.38
C ASN A 335 -14.34 7.27 -7.01
N ASP A 336 -14.10 6.25 -7.83
CA ASP A 336 -13.04 5.26 -7.63
C ASP A 336 -11.70 5.92 -8.01
N VAL A 337 -11.12 6.64 -7.06
CA VAL A 337 -9.88 7.41 -7.23
C VAL A 337 -8.92 7.19 -6.05
N SER A 338 -8.94 5.98 -5.49
CA SER A 338 -8.01 5.50 -4.46
C SER A 338 -6.56 5.70 -4.89
N ILE A 339 -5.68 6.07 -3.97
CA ILE A 339 -4.24 5.98 -4.20
C ILE A 339 -3.73 4.71 -3.52
N GLU A 340 -3.92 3.58 -4.21
CA GLU A 340 -3.46 2.25 -3.76
C GLU A 340 -1.99 2.00 -4.12
N ASN A 341 -1.51 2.72 -5.13
CA ASN A 341 -0.16 2.56 -5.61
C ASN A 341 0.85 3.17 -4.63
N SER A 342 2.01 2.52 -4.51
CA SER A 342 3.08 3.04 -3.68
C SER A 342 3.77 4.21 -4.37
N VAL A 343 3.83 5.37 -3.71
CA VAL A 343 4.44 6.58 -4.27
C VAL A 343 5.91 6.37 -4.62
N ALA A 344 6.42 7.10 -5.62
CA ALA A 344 7.82 7.08 -6.05
C ALA A 344 8.38 8.51 -6.13
N ILE A 345 9.67 8.71 -5.84
CA ILE A 345 10.31 10.03 -5.87
C ILE A 345 11.53 9.97 -6.78
N SER A 346 11.63 10.93 -7.70
CA SER A 346 12.83 11.15 -8.51
C SER A 346 13.10 12.65 -8.62
N GLY A 347 14.34 13.03 -8.39
CA GLY A 347 14.75 14.42 -8.31
C GLY A 347 14.10 15.14 -7.14
N ASN A 348 13.23 16.10 -7.47
CA ASN A 348 12.43 16.88 -6.51
C ASN A 348 10.94 16.66 -6.73
N THR A 349 10.54 15.55 -7.36
CA THR A 349 9.14 15.30 -7.69
C THR A 349 8.72 13.95 -7.14
N VAL A 350 7.61 13.96 -6.39
CA VAL A 350 6.89 12.75 -5.98
C VAL A 350 5.82 12.43 -7.02
N TYR A 351 5.76 11.17 -7.42
CA TYR A 351 4.85 10.64 -8.42
C TYR A 351 3.98 9.53 -7.82
N PHE A 352 2.72 9.53 -8.22
CA PHE A 352 1.74 8.51 -7.86
C PHE A 352 0.61 8.49 -8.90
N SER A 353 -0.23 7.46 -8.82
CA SER A 353 -1.42 7.30 -9.65
C SER A 353 -2.62 6.94 -8.78
N ASN A 354 -3.80 6.82 -9.37
CA ASN A 354 -4.99 6.43 -8.65
C ASN A 354 -5.83 5.44 -9.47
N SER A 355 -6.85 4.87 -8.84
CA SER A 355 -7.76 3.92 -9.50
C SER A 355 -8.69 4.54 -10.56
N GLY A 356 -8.59 5.85 -10.78
CA GLY A 356 -9.21 6.55 -11.92
C GLY A 356 -8.27 6.75 -13.11
N GLY A 357 -6.99 6.40 -12.97
CA GLY A 357 -5.97 6.50 -14.01
C GLY A 357 -5.19 7.81 -14.06
N LEU A 358 -5.27 8.65 -13.02
CA LEU A 358 -4.57 9.92 -13.01
C LEU A 358 -3.17 9.79 -12.44
N VAL A 359 -2.17 9.77 -13.33
CA VAL A 359 -0.75 9.87 -12.98
C VAL A 359 -0.41 11.35 -12.73
N GLN A 360 0.21 11.63 -11.59
CA GLN A 360 0.53 12.99 -11.17
C GLN A 360 1.95 13.08 -10.63
N GLY A 361 2.54 14.25 -10.78
CA GLY A 361 3.83 14.60 -10.17
C GLY A 361 3.71 15.92 -9.42
N TRP A 362 4.24 15.95 -8.20
CA TRP A 362 4.23 17.12 -7.33
C TRP A 362 5.67 17.55 -7.00
N ASP A 363 6.00 18.80 -7.29
CA ASP A 363 7.27 19.41 -6.89
C ASP A 363 7.32 19.60 -5.37
N ILE A 364 8.31 18.98 -4.74
CA ILE A 364 8.57 19.02 -3.30
C ILE A 364 9.87 19.76 -2.97
N SER A 365 10.53 20.39 -3.95
CA SER A 365 11.83 21.08 -3.77
C SER A 365 11.85 22.08 -2.61
N GLY A 366 10.73 22.76 -2.36
CA GLY A 366 10.61 23.76 -1.31
C GLY A 366 10.07 23.26 0.04
N LEU A 367 9.74 21.98 0.16
CA LEU A 367 9.01 21.42 1.30
C LEU A 367 9.79 21.54 2.64
N GLU A 368 11.10 21.28 2.65
CA GLU A 368 11.94 21.48 3.86
C GLU A 368 11.96 22.94 4.33
N GLY A 369 11.81 23.88 3.38
CA GLY A 369 11.68 25.31 3.66
C GLY A 369 10.26 25.77 3.95
N GLY A 370 9.30 24.85 4.10
CA GLY A 370 7.89 25.14 4.38
C GLY A 370 7.08 25.64 3.18
N LYS A 371 7.59 25.52 1.95
CA LYS A 371 6.79 25.84 0.76
C LYS A 371 5.83 24.70 0.45
N THR A 372 4.60 25.06 0.09
CA THR A 372 3.58 24.12 -0.33
C THR A 372 3.98 23.43 -1.64
N PRO A 373 3.97 22.08 -1.69
CA PRO A 373 4.14 21.34 -2.93
C PRO A 373 3.13 21.74 -4.01
N THR A 374 3.53 21.68 -5.27
CA THR A 374 2.66 22.02 -6.41
C THR A 374 2.66 20.91 -7.44
N ARG A 375 1.48 20.59 -8.00
CA ARG A 375 1.37 19.63 -9.10
C ARG A 375 1.99 20.19 -10.37
N THR A 376 3.01 19.53 -10.89
CA THR A 376 3.78 19.93 -12.09
C THR A 376 3.63 18.93 -13.24
N PHE A 377 3.07 17.75 -12.98
CA PHE A 377 2.82 16.73 -13.98
C PHE A 377 1.41 16.16 -13.83
N ARG A 378 0.74 15.93 -14.96
CA ARG A 378 -0.59 15.32 -15.05
C ARG A 378 -0.66 14.50 -16.33
N TYR A 379 -1.04 13.23 -16.23
CA TYR A 379 -1.30 12.36 -17.36
C TYR A 379 -2.42 11.38 -17.01
N TRP A 380 -3.42 11.26 -17.88
CA TRP A 380 -4.52 10.30 -17.70
C TRP A 380 -4.28 9.04 -18.54
N THR A 381 -4.15 7.89 -17.89
CA THR A 381 -3.97 6.57 -18.51
C THR A 381 -5.28 5.99 -19.02
N GLY A 382 -6.43 6.48 -18.55
CA GLY A 382 -7.75 6.03 -18.98
C GLY A 382 -8.53 5.27 -17.92
N ASP A 383 -7.86 4.53 -17.03
CA ASP A 383 -8.52 3.56 -16.17
C ASP A 383 -7.66 3.17 -14.96
N ASP A 384 -8.07 2.17 -14.21
CA ASP A 384 -7.40 1.76 -12.97
C ASP A 384 -5.87 1.65 -13.13
N THR A 385 -5.15 2.39 -12.30
CA THR A 385 -3.69 2.47 -12.30
C THR A 385 -3.22 2.38 -10.84
N ASP A 386 -3.58 1.28 -10.20
CA ASP A 386 -3.19 0.83 -8.86
C ASP A 386 -1.75 0.27 -8.81
N ALA A 387 -1.20 -0.16 -9.96
CA ALA A 387 0.18 -0.57 -10.08
C ALA A 387 1.15 0.59 -9.74
N SER A 388 2.14 0.31 -8.88
CA SER A 388 3.11 1.33 -8.47
C SER A 388 4.03 1.75 -9.61
N ILE A 389 4.27 3.05 -9.70
CA ILE A 389 5.16 3.65 -10.70
C ILE A 389 6.61 3.25 -10.40
N VAL A 390 7.34 2.85 -11.42
CA VAL A 390 8.79 2.64 -11.36
C VAL A 390 9.48 3.74 -12.16
N ILE A 391 10.57 4.31 -11.62
CA ILE A 391 11.28 5.42 -12.27
C ILE A 391 12.71 4.99 -12.59
N ASP A 392 13.13 5.14 -13.85
CA ASP A 392 14.51 4.84 -14.27
C ASP A 392 15.49 5.99 -13.98
N LYS A 393 16.78 5.76 -14.28
CA LYS A 393 17.86 6.72 -14.06
C LYS A 393 17.84 7.94 -14.99
N GLU A 394 17.01 7.92 -16.02
CA GLU A 394 16.73 9.04 -16.90
C GLU A 394 15.55 9.88 -16.41
N GLY A 395 14.81 9.39 -15.39
CA GLY A 395 13.63 10.03 -14.84
C GLY A 395 12.33 9.64 -15.55
N MET A 396 12.35 8.61 -16.40
CA MET A 396 11.17 8.15 -17.12
C MET A 396 10.28 7.31 -16.21
N LEU A 397 8.98 7.52 -16.30
CA LEU A 397 8.00 6.80 -15.50
C LEU A 397 7.52 5.56 -16.27
N TYR A 398 7.48 4.42 -15.60
CA TYR A 398 6.88 3.19 -16.10
C TYR A 398 5.58 2.96 -15.36
N VAL A 399 4.47 3.06 -16.08
CA VAL A 399 3.11 3.03 -15.54
C VAL A 399 2.35 1.88 -16.18
N ALA A 400 1.67 1.06 -15.38
CA ALA A 400 0.81 0.00 -15.85
C ALA A 400 -0.65 0.28 -15.46
N GLN A 401 -1.58 0.09 -16.40
CA GLN A 401 -3.01 0.29 -16.16
C GLN A 401 -3.82 -0.97 -16.49
N GLU A 402 -4.85 -1.21 -15.68
CA GLU A 402 -5.85 -2.26 -15.87
C GLU A 402 -7.09 -1.69 -16.56
N VAL A 403 -7.53 -2.37 -17.63
CA VAL A 403 -8.73 -1.99 -18.37
C VAL A 403 -9.95 -2.60 -17.70
N GLU A 404 -10.70 -1.79 -16.96
CA GLU A 404 -11.88 -2.23 -16.21
C GLU A 404 -13.17 -1.57 -16.68
N ARG A 405 -13.10 -0.32 -17.15
CA ARG A 405 -14.26 0.52 -17.45
C ARG A 405 -14.49 0.59 -18.95
N ALA A 406 -15.69 0.19 -19.37
CA ALA A 406 -16.11 0.31 -20.76
C ALA A 406 -16.15 1.79 -21.23
N SER A 407 -16.46 2.72 -20.33
CA SER A 407 -16.58 4.17 -20.59
C SER A 407 -15.27 4.82 -21.04
N SER A 408 -14.11 4.31 -20.63
CA SER A 408 -12.79 4.83 -20.99
C SER A 408 -12.00 3.93 -21.94
N SER A 409 -12.65 2.90 -22.50
CA SER A 409 -12.03 1.94 -23.42
C SER A 409 -11.32 2.56 -24.64
N SER A 410 -11.80 3.69 -25.14
CA SER A 410 -11.16 4.44 -26.22
C SER A 410 -9.79 4.98 -25.80
N ARG A 411 -9.70 5.58 -24.60
CA ARG A 411 -8.45 6.08 -24.04
C ARG A 411 -7.48 4.93 -23.76
N ASN A 412 -7.96 3.84 -23.18
CA ASN A 412 -7.16 2.64 -22.93
C ASN A 412 -6.52 2.09 -24.21
N SER A 413 -7.27 2.09 -25.32
CA SER A 413 -6.79 1.65 -26.63
C SER A 413 -5.77 2.62 -27.24
N GLU A 414 -5.90 3.92 -26.99
CA GLU A 414 -4.98 4.95 -27.47
C GLU A 414 -3.62 4.87 -26.75
N VAL A 415 -3.62 4.69 -25.42
CA VAL A 415 -2.40 4.75 -24.60
C VAL A 415 -1.71 3.40 -24.41
N GLY A 416 -2.46 2.30 -24.45
CA GLY A 416 -1.99 0.97 -24.07
C GLY A 416 -1.97 0.73 -22.55
N GLN A 417 -1.64 -0.51 -22.16
CA GLN A 417 -1.61 -0.94 -20.75
C GLN A 417 -0.27 -0.71 -20.05
N LEU A 418 0.81 -0.47 -20.79
CA LEU A 418 2.13 -0.19 -20.26
C LEU A 418 2.66 1.07 -20.95
N VAL A 419 2.81 2.14 -20.17
CA VAL A 419 3.14 3.48 -20.67
C VAL A 419 4.51 3.89 -20.12
N LYS A 420 5.36 4.43 -21.00
CA LYS A 420 6.59 5.12 -20.62
C LYS A 420 6.37 6.62 -20.80
N LEU A 421 6.42 7.38 -19.71
CA LEU A 421 6.18 8.84 -19.68
C LEU A 421 7.46 9.62 -19.47
#